data_AF-A0A1A9S0E1-F1
#
_entry.id   AF-A0A1A9S0E1-F1
#
_cell.length_a   1.000
_cell.length_b   1.000
_cell.length_c   1.000
_cell.angle_alpha   90.00
_cell.angle_beta   90.00
_cell.angle_gamma   90.00
#
_symmetry.space_group_name_H-M   'P 1'
#
loop_
_entity.id
_entity.type
_entity.pdbx_description
1 polymer ?
#
loop_
_entity_poly.entity_id
_entity_poly.type
_entity_poly.pdbx_seq_one_letter_code
_entity_poly.pdbx_strand_id
1 'polypeptide(L)' 'MELEILNNTHEPADLHTFLCNISDYLISQNITLQDGETIGFNAEEKLAITRSTAVAGVAEETLKIDY' A
#
# COMPACT_ATOMS: atom_id res chain seq x y z
N MET A 1 -5.27 9.95 -1.69
CA MET A 1 -5.06 8.53 -2.04
C MET A 1 -5.09 7.76 -0.74
N GLU A 2 -5.87 6.69 -0.66
CA GLU A 2 -5.92 5.80 0.49
C GLU A 2 -5.33 4.43 0.09
N LEU A 3 -4.67 3.78 1.05
CA LEU A 3 -4.02 2.47 0.87
C LEU A 3 -4.71 1.45 1.78
N GLU A 4 -4.92 0.25 1.27
CA GLU A 4 -5.45 -0.88 2.02
C GLU A 4 -4.55 -2.10 1.90
N ILE A 5 -4.42 -2.84 3.00
CA ILE A 5 -3.89 -4.20 3.01
C ILE A 5 -5.01 -5.06 3.57
N LEU A 6 -5.44 -6.06 2.80
CA LEU A 6 -6.62 -6.87 3.11
C LEU A 6 -6.23 -8.34 3.23
N ASN A 7 -6.98 -9.09 4.03
CA ASN A 7 -6.84 -10.56 4.16
C ASN A 7 -5.42 -11.06 4.45
N ASN A 8 -4.65 -10.28 5.21
CA ASN A 8 -3.27 -10.59 5.53
C ASN A 8 -3.15 -11.24 6.93
N THR A 9 -2.13 -12.09 7.13
CA THR A 9 -1.90 -12.86 8.36
C THR A 9 -0.71 -12.38 9.20
N HIS A 10 -0.06 -11.29 8.81
CA HIS A 10 1.05 -10.69 9.57
C HIS A 10 0.53 -10.01 10.84
N GLU A 11 1.46 -9.77 11.77
CA GLU A 11 1.14 -9.08 13.00
C GLU A 11 0.75 -7.61 12.72
N PRO A 12 -0.22 -7.04 13.45
CA PRO A 12 -0.63 -5.64 13.25
C PRO A 12 0.52 -4.62 13.31
N ALA A 13 1.56 -4.91 14.10
CA ALA A 13 2.74 -4.07 14.21
C ALA A 13 3.56 -4.04 12.90
N ASP A 14 3.64 -5.16 12.18
CA ASP A 14 4.35 -5.25 10.90
C ASP A 14 3.59 -4.47 9.82
N LEU A 15 2.26 -4.64 9.77
CA LEU A 15 1.38 -3.87 8.86
C LEU A 15 1.48 -2.37 9.11
N HIS A 16 1.43 -1.95 10.38
CA HIS A 16 1.58 -0.55 10.75
C HIS A 16 2.95 -0.01 10.33
N THR A 17 4.02 -0.75 10.61
CA THR A 17 5.39 -0.37 10.23
C THR A 17 5.53 -0.23 8.72
N PHE A 18 4.99 -1.19 7.96
CA PHE A 18 4.97 -1.15 6.51
C PHE A 18 4.25 0.09 5.97
N LEU A 19 3.01 0.34 6.44
CA LEU A 19 2.22 1.49 5.99
C LEU A 19 2.89 2.82 6.32
N CYS A 20 3.51 2.95 7.49
CA CYS A 20 4.28 4.14 7.86
C CYS A 20 5.47 4.36 6.94
N ASN A 21 6.27 3.31 6.70
CA ASN A 21 7.47 3.42 5.87
C ASN A 21 7.13 3.75 4.42
N ILE A 22 6.12 3.10 3.84
CA ILE A 22 5.68 3.42 2.48
C ILE A 22 5.11 4.83 2.40
N SER A 23 4.30 5.25 3.38
CA SER A 23 3.77 6.62 3.40
C SER A 23 4.87 7.67 3.44
N ASP A 24 5.89 7.47 4.29
CA ASP A 24 7.05 8.36 4.37
C ASP A 24 7.83 8.41 3.05
N TYR A 25 8.07 7.25 2.42
CA TYR A 25 8.71 7.17 1.11
C TYR A 25 7.93 7.94 0.04
N LEU A 26 6.61 7.73 -0.07
CA LEU A 26 5.78 8.37 -1.08
C LEU A 26 5.75 9.89 -0.92
N ILE A 27 5.62 10.37 0.32
CA ILE A 27 5.59 11.80 0.63
C ILE A 27 6.96 12.43 0.37
N SER A 28 8.03 11.83 0.90
CA SER A 28 9.38 12.39 0.81
C SER A 28 9.90 12.44 -0.62
N GLN A 29 9.54 11.46 -1.45
CA GLN A 29 9.97 11.38 -2.85
C GLN A 29 8.95 11.99 -3.83
N ASN A 30 7.82 12.51 -3.34
CA ASN A 30 6.72 13.02 -4.15
C ASN A 30 6.24 12.02 -5.21
N ILE A 31 6.06 10.77 -4.80
CA ILE A 31 5.62 9.66 -5.66
C ILE A 31 4.11 9.47 -5.51
N THR A 32 3.44 9.23 -6.64
CA THR A 32 2.02 8.84 -6.66
C THR A 32 1.88 7.47 -7.30
N LEU A 33 1.44 6.50 -6.51
CA LEU A 33 1.23 5.12 -6.97
C LEU A 33 0.05 5.03 -7.94
N GLN A 34 0.17 4.11 -8.89
CA GLN A 34 -0.85 3.81 -9.90
C GLN A 34 -1.27 2.35 -9.85
N ASP A 35 -2.44 2.08 -10.44
CA ASP A 35 -2.93 0.71 -10.64
C ASP A 35 -1.97 -0.09 -11.53
N GLY A 36 -1.71 -1.35 -11.14
CA GLY A 36 -0.82 -2.26 -11.86
C GLY A 36 0.68 -2.06 -11.60
N GLU A 37 1.07 -1.09 -10.76
CA GLU A 37 2.45 -0.92 -10.32
C GLU A 37 2.81 -1.93 -9.21
N THR A 38 4.08 -1.90 -8.80
CA THR A 38 4.58 -2.69 -7.67
C THR A 38 5.33 -1.80 -6.68
N ILE A 39 5.31 -2.17 -5.40
CA ILE A 39 6.11 -1.53 -4.36
C ILE A 39 6.81 -2.58 -3.49
N GLY A 40 7.92 -2.21 -2.87
CA GLY A 40 8.69 -3.07 -1.97
C GLY A 40 9.79 -2.27 -1.29
N PHE A 41 10.39 -2.83 -0.24
CA PHE A 41 11.49 -2.19 0.48
C PHE A 41 12.82 -2.24 -0.28
N ASN A 42 12.94 -3.15 -1.25
CA ASN A 42 14.11 -3.33 -2.11
C ASN A 42 13.66 -3.67 -3.55
N ALA A 43 14.63 -3.88 -4.45
CA ALA A 43 14.34 -4.10 -5.87
C ALA A 43 13.79 -5.51 -6.16
N GLU A 44 14.04 -6.46 -5.26
CA GLU A 44 13.61 -7.85 -5.36
C GLU A 44 12.15 -8.03 -4.92
N GLU A 45 11.72 -7.27 -3.92
CA GLU A 45 10.36 -7.27 -3.40
C GLU A 45 9.43 -6.47 -4.32
N LYS A 46 8.39 -7.15 -4.83
CA LYS A 46 7.45 -6.59 -5.80
C LYS A 46 6.02 -6.94 -5.40
N LEU A 47 5.51 -6.21 -4.42
CA LEU A 47 4.13 -6.32 -3.96
C LEU A 47 3.23 -5.63 -4.98
N ALA A 48 2.26 -6.37 -5.52
CA ALA A 48 1.37 -5.85 -6.54
C ALA A 48 0.44 -4.78 -5.96
N ILE A 49 0.18 -3.73 -6.75
CA ILE A 49 -0.79 -2.69 -6.43
C ILE A 49 -1.99 -2.83 -7.37
N THR A 50 -3.19 -2.88 -6.78
CA THR A 50 -4.44 -2.90 -7.54
C THR A 50 -5.40 -1.81 -7.06
N ARG A 51 -6.07 -1.15 -7.99
CA ARG A 51 -7.14 -0.20 -7.68
C ARG A 51 -8.48 -0.91 -7.71
N SER A 52 -9.27 -0.73 -6.66
CA SER A 52 -10.67 -1.19 -6.63
C SER A 52 -11.45 -0.48 -5.53
N THR A 53 -12.75 -0.76 -5.46
CA THR A 53 -13.65 -0.19 -4.45
C THR A 53 -13.08 -0.35 -3.04
N ALA A 54 -13.10 0.74 -2.28
CA ALA A 54 -12.63 0.77 -0.90
C ALA A 54 -13.44 -0.18 -0.01
N VAL A 55 -12.79 -0.84 0.94
CA VAL A 55 -13.47 -1.66 1.96
C VAL A 55 -13.71 -0.84 3.23
N ALA A 56 -12.79 0.05 3.56
CA ALA A 56 -12.88 1.00 4.67
C ALA A 56 -12.37 2.39 4.25
N GLY A 57 -12.63 3.39 5.10
CA GLY A 57 -12.24 4.78 4.85
C GLY A 57 -13.36 5.62 4.24
N VAL A 58 -12.98 6.70 3.54
CA VAL A 58 -13.93 7.66 2.95
C VAL A 58 -13.77 7.79 1.43
N ALA A 59 -12.71 7.23 0.85
CA ALA A 59 -12.53 7.17 -0.59
C ALA A 59 -13.50 6.17 -1.25
N GLU A 60 -13.93 6.44 -2.48
CA GLU A 60 -14.72 5.47 -3.28
C GLU A 60 -13.86 4.29 -3.75
N GLU A 61 -12.60 4.58 -4.08
CA GLU A 61 -11.58 3.59 -4.49
C GLU A 61 -10.29 3.79 -3.71
N THR A 62 -9.61 2.67 -3.44
CA THR A 62 -8.32 2.60 -2.76
C THR A 62 -7.32 1.86 -3.63
N LEU A 63 -6.03 2.03 -3.30
CA LEU A 63 -4.98 1.15 -3.81
C LEU A 63 -4.72 0.04 -2.78
N LYS A 64 -4.79 -1.21 -3.23
CA LYS A 64 -4.58 -2.41 -2.41
C LYS A 64 -3.20 -2.96 -2.68
N ILE A 65 -2.45 -3.21 -1.62
CA ILE A 65 -1.10 -3.78 -1.67
C ILE A 65 -1.17 -5.25 -1.28
N ASP A 66 -0.62 -6.12 -2.12
CA ASP A 66 -0.48 -7.56 -1.85
C ASP A 66 0.74 -7.82 -0.94
N TYR A 67 0.64 -7.32 0.29
CA TYR A 67 1.60 -7.56 1.39
C TYR A 67 1.28 -8.89 2.07
#